data_AF-A0A372GUL1-F1
#
_entry.id   AF-A0A372GUL1-F1
#
_cell.length_a   1.000
_cell.length_b   1.000
_cell.length_c   1.000
_cell.angle_alpha   90.00
_cell.angle_beta   90.00
_cell.angle_gamma   90.00
#
_symmetry.space_group_name_H-M   'P 1'
#
loop_
_entity.id
_entity.type
_entity.pdbx_description
1 polymer ?
#
loop_
_entity_poly.entity_id
_entity_poly.type
_entity_poly.pdbx_seq_one_letter_code
_entity_poly.pdbx_strand_id
1 'polypeptide(L)'
;MSNTTKRTCTKGHDYYKSSDCPTCPVCEEERKPKDGFLSLLPAPARRALESKNITSLNELSKFSEDDILNLHGIGPSSIPRLRKALEEKGLSFSKG
;
A
#
# COMPACT_ATOMS: atom_id res chain seq x y z
N MET A 1 -3.40 -18.71 -23.20
CA MET A 1 -1.96 -18.43 -23.12
C MET A 1 -1.79 -17.15 -22.30
N SER A 2 -1.11 -17.20 -21.16
CA SER A 2 -0.90 -16.02 -20.31
C SER A 2 0.12 -15.11 -20.99
N ASN A 3 -0.30 -13.95 -21.48
CA ASN A 3 0.56 -13.02 -22.21
C ASN A 3 1.40 -12.19 -21.21
N THR A 4 2.44 -12.79 -20.66
CA THR A 4 3.37 -12.12 -19.73
C THR A 4 4.66 -11.74 -20.42
N THR A 5 5.07 -10.48 -20.30
CA THR A 5 6.34 -9.99 -20.87
C THR A 5 7.45 -9.98 -19.81
N LYS A 6 8.65 -10.44 -20.16
CA LYS A 6 9.85 -10.31 -19.34
C LYS A 6 10.34 -8.86 -19.35
N ARG A 7 10.63 -8.30 -18.18
CA ARG A 7 11.14 -6.93 -17.99
C ARG A 7 12.29 -6.98 -16.98
N THR A 8 13.24 -6.06 -17.10
CA THR A 8 14.35 -5.90 -16.15
C THR A 8 14.30 -4.50 -15.56
N CYS A 9 14.29 -4.38 -14.23
CA CYS A 9 14.25 -3.08 -13.56
C CYS A 9 15.64 -2.44 -13.47
N THR A 10 15.72 -1.20 -13.01
CA THR A 10 17.00 -0.46 -12.84
C THR A 10 17.95 -1.07 -11.81
N LYS A 11 17.45 -1.87 -10.87
CA LYS A 11 18.27 -2.65 -9.92
C LYS A 11 18.75 -4.00 -10.50
N GLY A 12 18.38 -4.34 -11.74
CA GLY A 12 18.76 -5.60 -12.38
C GLY A 12 17.85 -6.79 -12.09
N HIS A 13 16.68 -6.60 -11.46
CA HIS A 13 15.73 -7.69 -11.25
C HIS A 13 14.94 -8.00 -12.51
N ASP A 14 14.99 -9.26 -12.94
CA ASP A 14 14.14 -9.82 -13.98
C ASP A 14 12.78 -10.21 -13.40
N TYR A 15 11.69 -9.76 -14.03
CA TYR A 15 10.33 -10.08 -13.62
C TYR A 15 9.39 -10.21 -14.83
N TYR A 16 8.27 -10.92 -14.61
CA TYR A 16 7.26 -11.17 -15.63
C TYR A 16 5.93 -10.54 -15.21
N LYS A 17 5.26 -9.86 -16.14
CA LYS A 17 3.94 -9.26 -15.89
C LYS A 17 3.07 -9.30 -17.12
N SER A 18 1.78 -9.56 -16.91
CA SER A 18 0.73 -9.38 -17.91
C SER A 18 0.15 -7.97 -17.92
N SER A 19 0.30 -7.24 -16.80
CA SER A 19 -0.10 -5.83 -16.71
C SER A 19 0.99 -4.92 -17.26
N ASP A 20 0.58 -3.77 -17.78
CA ASP A 20 1.54 -2.82 -18.32
C ASP A 20 2.29 -2.02 -17.23
N CYS A 21 1.91 -2.19 -15.97
CA CYS A 21 2.54 -1.53 -14.83
C CYS A 21 4.06 -1.82 -14.80
N PRO A 22 4.93 -0.80 -14.95
CA PRO A 22 6.39 -0.97 -15.00
C PRO A 22 6.99 -1.25 -13.62
N THR A 23 6.16 -1.37 -12.57
CA THR A 23 6.61 -1.70 -11.22
C THR A 23 7.17 -3.12 -11.15
N CYS A 24 8.43 -3.20 -10.71
CA CYS A 24 9.11 -4.44 -10.36
C CYS A 24 8.58 -4.98 -9.01
N PRO A 25 7.99 -6.20 -8.97
CA PRO A 25 7.47 -6.79 -7.75
C PRO A 25 8.57 -7.12 -6.74
N VAL A 26 9.78 -7.46 -7.21
CA VAL A 26 10.94 -7.74 -6.33
C VAL A 26 11.35 -6.49 -5.58
N CYS A 27 11.53 -5.36 -6.28
CA CYS A 27 11.83 -4.08 -5.63
C CYS A 27 10.75 -3.65 -4.63
N GLU A 28 9.48 -3.96 -4.93
CA GLU A 28 8.37 -3.66 -4.02
C GLU A 28 8.37 -4.47 -2.75
N GLU A 29 8.82 -5.72 -2.81
CA GLU A 29 8.97 -6.56 -1.63
C GLU A 29 10.20 -6.14 -0.81
N GLU A 30 11.33 -5.82 -1.47
CA GLU A 30 12.53 -5.35 -0.79
C GLU A 30 12.33 -4.05 -0.01
N ARG A 31 11.58 -3.09 -0.56
CA ARG A 31 11.29 -1.81 0.10
C ARG A 31 10.22 -1.92 1.18
N LYS A 32 9.53 -3.05 1.26
CA LYS A 32 8.41 -3.23 2.19
C LYS A 32 8.96 -3.10 3.61
N PRO A 33 8.38 -2.22 4.44
CA PRO A 33 8.75 -2.15 5.85
C PRO A 33 8.55 -3.51 6.52
N LYS A 34 9.48 -3.91 7.39
CA LYS A 34 9.34 -5.16 8.16
C LYS A 34 8.29 -5.02 9.26
N ASP A 35 8.14 -3.82 9.79
CA ASP A 35 7.31 -3.51 10.95
C ASP A 35 6.37 -2.31 10.67
N GLY A 36 5.42 -2.11 11.59
CA GLY A 36 4.45 -1.02 11.52
C GLY A 36 3.26 -1.28 10.59
N PHE A 37 2.30 -0.37 10.58
CA PHE A 37 1.02 -0.58 9.88
C PHE A 37 1.17 -0.68 8.34
N LEU A 38 2.20 -0.06 7.75
CA LEU A 38 2.48 -0.14 6.31
C LEU A 38 2.96 -1.53 5.86
N SER A 39 3.54 -2.34 6.76
CA SER A 39 3.96 -3.71 6.45
C SER A 39 2.76 -4.66 6.26
N LEU A 40 1.62 -4.31 6.86
CA LEU A 40 0.36 -5.06 6.78
C LEU A 40 -0.35 -4.90 5.42
N LEU A 41 0.11 -3.98 4.58
CA LEU A 41 -0.57 -3.58 3.35
C LEU A 41 0.10 -4.16 2.10
N PRO A 42 -0.69 -4.49 1.07
CA PRO A 42 -0.14 -4.79 -0.25
C PRO A 42 0.53 -3.54 -0.84
N ALA A 43 1.46 -3.74 -1.79
CA ALA A 43 2.24 -2.65 -2.38
C ALA A 43 1.39 -1.48 -2.92
N PRO A 44 0.25 -1.69 -3.61
CA PRO A 44 -0.59 -0.58 -4.07
C PRO A 44 -1.16 0.27 -2.92
N ALA A 45 -1.65 -0.35 -1.85
CA ALA A 45 -2.24 0.36 -0.72
C ALA A 45 -1.19 1.13 0.09
N ARG A 46 -0.02 0.53 0.31
CA ARG A 46 1.12 1.22 0.94
C ARG A 46 1.53 2.47 0.15
N ARG A 47 1.71 2.32 -1.17
CA ARG A 47 2.07 3.43 -2.06
C ARG A 47 1.01 4.54 -2.07
N ALA A 48 -0.27 4.18 -2.03
CA ALA A 48 -1.36 5.13 -1.98
C ALA A 48 -1.27 6.02 -0.72
N LEU A 49 -1.03 5.42 0.45
CA LEU A 49 -0.81 6.15 1.70
C LEU A 49 0.44 7.01 1.66
N GLU A 50 1.58 6.45 1.21
CA GLU A 50 2.84 7.19 1.07
C GLU A 50 2.68 8.40 0.12
N SER A 51 1.92 8.27 -0.97
CA SER A 51 1.66 9.38 -1.90
C SER A 51 0.86 10.53 -1.29
N LYS A 52 0.14 10.26 -0.20
CA LYS A 52 -0.57 11.26 0.61
C LYS A 52 0.23 11.71 1.84
N ASN A 53 1.50 11.33 1.92
CA ASN A 53 2.36 11.54 3.09
C ASN A 53 1.78 10.92 4.38
N ILE A 54 1.02 9.84 4.26
CA ILE A 54 0.49 9.08 5.41
C ILE A 54 1.50 8.00 5.75
N THR A 55 2.45 8.34 6.62
CA THR A 55 3.55 7.47 7.04
C THR A 55 3.45 7.04 8.49
N SER A 56 2.50 7.60 9.24
CA SER A 56 2.22 7.27 10.63
C SER A 56 0.73 7.07 10.90
N LEU A 57 0.41 6.36 11.99
CA LEU A 57 -0.97 6.19 12.44
C LEU A 57 -1.63 7.51 12.87
N ASN A 58 -0.86 8.47 13.38
CA ASN A 58 -1.34 9.81 13.70
C ASN A 58 -1.69 10.64 12.46
N GLU A 59 -1.00 10.41 11.34
CA GLU A 59 -1.40 11.03 10.06
C GLU A 59 -2.64 10.35 9.51
N LEU A 60 -2.68 9.01 9.56
CA LEU A 60 -3.83 8.23 9.11
C LEU A 60 -5.11 8.59 9.86
N SER A 61 -5.04 8.83 11.18
CA SER A 61 -6.20 9.20 12.00
C SER A 61 -6.81 10.56 11.65
N LYS A 62 -6.14 11.39 10.84
CA LYS A 62 -6.67 12.67 10.34
C LYS A 62 -7.62 12.51 9.16
N PHE A 63 -7.64 11.33 8.54
CA PHE A 63 -8.49 11.03 7.38
C PHE A 63 -9.70 10.21 7.80
N SER A 64 -10.81 10.38 7.10
CA SER A 64 -11.95 9.48 7.24
C SER A 64 -11.70 8.15 6.53
N GLU A 65 -12.49 7.13 6.88
CA GLU A 65 -12.43 5.84 6.19
C GLU A 65 -12.71 5.99 4.69
N ASP A 66 -13.65 6.86 4.32
CA ASP A 66 -14.03 7.14 2.94
C ASP A 66 -12.90 7.84 2.18
N ASP A 67 -12.21 8.81 2.80
CA ASP A 67 -11.04 9.46 2.18
C ASP A 67 -9.97 8.44 1.81
N ILE A 68 -9.71 7.49 2.72
CA ILE A 68 -8.73 6.44 2.53
C ILE A 68 -9.20 5.45 1.45
N LEU A 69 -10.47 5.08 1.45
CA LEU A 69 -11.04 4.17 0.44
C LEU A 69 -11.05 4.79 -0.96
N ASN A 70 -11.16 6.11 -1.06
CA ASN A 70 -11.09 6.85 -2.32
C ASN A 70 -9.67 6.94 -2.91
N LEU A 71 -8.63 6.52 -2.18
CA LEU A 71 -7.27 6.52 -2.72
C LEU A 71 -7.07 5.40 -3.74
N HIS A 72 -6.57 5.78 -4.92
CA HIS A 72 -6.23 4.81 -5.96
C HIS A 72 -5.18 3.80 -5.46
N GLY A 73 -5.56 2.52 -5.41
CA GLY A 73 -4.72 1.43 -4.93
C GLY A 73 -5.10 0.91 -3.54
N ILE A 74 -6.02 1.58 -2.83
CA ILE A 74 -6.64 1.05 -1.61
C ILE A 74 -7.96 0.38 -1.97
N GLY A 75 -8.09 -0.87 -1.55
CA GLY A 75 -9.34 -1.62 -1.68
C GLY A 75 -10.00 -1.83 -0.31
N PRO A 76 -11.27 -2.25 -0.28
CA PRO A 76 -12.02 -2.49 0.96
C PRO A 76 -11.35 -3.52 1.88
N SER A 77 -10.52 -4.42 1.34
CA SER A 77 -9.75 -5.40 2.12
C SER A 77 -8.62 -4.79 2.96
N SER A 78 -8.18 -3.57 2.65
CA SER A 78 -7.12 -2.88 3.40
C SER A 78 -7.68 -2.15 4.62
N ILE A 79 -8.93 -1.69 4.55
CA ILE A 79 -9.57 -0.88 5.60
C ILE A 79 -9.61 -1.58 6.96
N PRO A 80 -10.02 -2.86 7.10
CA PRO A 80 -10.01 -3.53 8.40
C PRO A 80 -8.62 -3.61 9.04
N ARG A 81 -7.55 -3.72 8.22
CA ARG A 81 -6.16 -3.76 8.73
C ARG A 81 -5.74 -2.40 9.26
N LEU A 82 -6.09 -1.33 8.55
CA LEU A 82 -5.83 0.04 8.96
C LEU A 82 -6.59 0.41 10.23
N ARG A 83 -7.88 0.06 10.29
CA ARG A 83 -8.73 0.28 11.47
C ARG A 83 -8.13 -0.42 12.70
N LYS A 84 -7.79 -1.70 12.58
CA LYS A 84 -7.16 -2.45 13.67
C LYS A 84 -5.84 -1.80 14.13
N ALA A 85 -5.00 -1.37 13.21
CA ALA A 85 -3.73 -0.72 13.56
C ALA A 85 -3.93 0.62 14.29
N LEU A 86 -4.98 1.39 13.97
CA LEU A 86 -5.37 2.59 14.71
C LEU A 86 -5.88 2.24 16.11
N GLU A 87 -6.78 1.27 16.21
CA GLU A 87 -7.38 0.82 17.47
C GLU A 87 -6.32 0.31 18.46
N GLU A 88 -5.31 -0.43 17.99
CA GLU A 88 -4.15 -0.87 18.80
C GLU A 88 -3.36 0.29 19.41
N LYS A 89 -3.51 1.52 18.89
CA LYS A 89 -2.92 2.75 19.43
C LYS A 89 -3.93 3.67 20.10
N GLY A 90 -5.18 3.22 20.29
CA GLY A 90 -6.26 4.06 20.83
C GLY A 90 -6.66 5.20 19.90
N LEU A 91 -6.36 5.08 18.60
CA LEU A 91 -6.74 6.02 17.56
C LEU A 91 -7.94 5.49 16.78
N SER A 92 -8.59 6.39 16.04
CA SER A 92 -9.64 6.04 15.08
C SER A 92 -9.45 6.86 13.81
N PHE A 93 -10.14 6.48 12.74
CA PHE A 93 -10.32 7.40 11.61
C PHE A 93 -11.03 8.67 12.08
N SER A 94 -10.79 9.77 11.37
CA SER A 94 -11.55 10.99 11.58
C SER A 94 -13.01 10.74 11.25
N LYS A 95 -13.89 11.43 11.96
CA LYS A 95 -15.28 11.56 11.51
C LYS A 95 -15.24 12.41 10.23
N GLY A 96 -15.65 11.82 9.12
CA GLY A 96 -15.92 12.52 7.87
C GLY A 96 -17.24 13.26 7.94
#